data_AF-A0A8S4C1M3-F1
#
_entry.id   AF-A0A8S4C1M3-F1
#
_cell.length_a   1.000
_cell.length_b   1.000
_cell.length_c   1.000
_cell.angle_alpha   90.00
_cell.angle_beta   90.00
_cell.angle_gamma   90.00
#
_symmetry.space_group_name_H-M   'P 1'
#
loop_
_entity.id
_entity.type
_entity.pdbx_description
1 polymer ?
#
loop_
_entity_poly.entity_id
_entity_poly.type
_entity_poly.pdbx_seq_one_letter_code
_entity_poly.pdbx_strand_id
1 'polypeptide(L)' 'MGIPWEEANITGGLLGTKLITNKLVAYQEFVGGSNLSSSTKIIVVYTLCGFANIGSI' A
#
# COMPACT_ATOMS: atom_id res chain seq x y z
N MET A 1 -12.27 3.70 0.56
CA MET A 1 -11.35 2.57 0.26
C MET A 1 -11.86 1.23 0.77
N GLY A 2 -12.88 1.14 1.63
CA GLY A 2 -13.48 -0.15 2.01
C GLY A 2 -12.59 -1.05 2.87
N ILE A 3 -11.48 -0.54 3.41
CA ILE A 3 -10.56 -1.27 4.27
C ILE A 3 -11.09 -1.23 5.72
N PRO A 4 -11.16 -2.36 6.44
CA PRO A 4 -11.50 -2.41 7.86
C PRO A 4 -10.58 -1.50 8.69
N TRP A 5 -11.12 -0.88 9.75
CA TRP A 5 -10.35 0.07 10.57
C TRP A 5 -9.07 -0.54 11.17
N GLU A 6 -9.13 -1.81 11.57
CA GLU A 6 -8.00 -2.56 12.13
C GLU A 6 -6.84 -2.71 11.12
N GLU A 7 -7.14 -2.70 9.82
CA GLU A 7 -6.16 -2.84 8.73
C GLU A 7 -5.76 -1.48 8.14
N ALA A 8 -6.45 -0.40 8.51
CA ALA A 8 -6.24 0.94 7.97
C ALA A 8 -4.84 1.48 8.29
N ASN A 9 -4.29 1.18 9.47
CA ASN A 9 -2.95 1.65 9.84
C ASN A 9 -1.85 0.98 8.99
N ILE A 10 -1.94 -0.33 8.81
CA ILE A 10 -0.98 -1.09 7.99
C ILE A 10 -1.04 -0.63 6.53
N THR A 11 -2.24 -0.54 5.97
CA THR A 11 -2.44 -0.13 4.58
C THR A 11 -2.11 1.35 4.34
N GLY A 12 -2.39 2.22 5.32
CA GLY A 12 -1.98 3.62 5.31
C GLY A 12 -0.46 3.78 5.32
N GLY A 13 0.25 2.94 6.06
CA GLY A 13 1.72 2.87 6.03
C GLY A 13 2.26 2.58 4.63
N LEU A 14 1.75 1.53 3.97
CA LEU A 14 2.16 1.16 2.60
C LEU A 14 1.90 2.28 1.59
N LEU A 15 0.77 2.97 1.72
CA LEU A 15 0.40 4.15 0.95
C LEU A 15 1.38 5.31 1.16
N GLY A 16 1.75 5.58 2.42
CA GLY A 16 2.74 6.57 2.79
C GLY A 16 4.10 6.26 2.18
N THR A 17 4.58 5.02 2.33
CA THR A 17 5.82 4.53 1.70
C THR A 17 5.79 4.78 0.20
N LYS A 18 4.70 4.40 -0.48
CA LYS A 18 4.54 4.62 -1.93
C LYS A 18 4.58 6.09 -2.32
N LEU A 19 4.00 6.99 -1.51
CA LEU A 19 3.91 8.41 -1.80
C LEU A 19 5.27 9.12 -1.66
N ILE A 20 6.01 8.85 -0.58
CA ILE A 20 7.29 9.49 -0.27
C ILE A 20 8.47 8.84 -0.98
N THR A 21 8.40 7.53 -1.24
CA THR A 21 9.41 6.77 -1.98
C THR A 21 8.88 6.41 -3.37
N ASN A 22 8.51 5.14 -3.60
CA ASN A 22 7.92 4.66 -4.83
C ASN A 22 7.15 3.35 -4.57
N LYS A 23 6.41 2.91 -5.59
CA LYS A 23 5.60 1.69 -5.52
C LYS A 23 6.41 0.40 -5.34
N LEU A 24 7.65 0.30 -5.83
CA LEU A 24 8.45 -0.93 -5.74
C LEU A 24 8.80 -1.23 -4.28
N VAL A 25 9.22 -0.21 -3.53
CA VAL A 25 9.51 -0.33 -2.10
C VAL A 25 8.26 -0.73 -1.32
N ALA A 26 7.13 -0.06 -1.59
CA ALA A 26 5.86 -0.39 -0.95
C ALA A 26 5.39 -1.83 -1.26
N TYR A 27 5.63 -2.33 -2.48
CA TYR A 27 5.32 -3.72 -2.83
C TYR A 27 6.22 -4.72 -2.10
N GLN A 28 7.50 -4.40 -1.88
CA GLN A 28 8.40 -5.26 -1.09
C GLN A 28 7.90 -5.40 0.36
N GLU A 29 7.48 -4.30 0.98
CA GLU A 29 6.88 -4.32 2.32
C GLU A 29 5.56 -5.10 2.35
N PHE A 30 4.70 -4.89 1.34
CA PHE A 30 3.41 -5.58 1.23
C PHE A 30 3.54 -7.10 1.19
N VAL A 31 4.48 -7.62 0.39
CA VAL A 31 4.76 -9.07 0.26
C VAL A 31 5.42 -9.63 1.54
N GLY A 32 6.19 -8.81 2.26
CA GLY A 32 7.00 -9.24 3.39
C GLY A 32 6.29 -9.38 4.75
N GLY A 33 5.10 -8.79 4.96
CA GLY A 33 4.61 -8.68 6.35
C GLY A 33 3.12 -8.42 6.60
N SER A 34 2.25 -8.52 5.60
CA SER A 34 0.87 -8.05 5.78
C SER A 34 -0.12 -9.19 6.07
N ASN A 35 -0.46 -9.43 7.35
CA ASN A 35 -1.61 -10.25 7.73
C ASN A 35 -2.92 -9.50 7.47
N LEU A 36 -3.19 -9.21 6.20
CA LEU A 36 -4.39 -8.52 5.72
C LEU A 36 -5.40 -9.53 5.20
N SER A 37 -6.68 -9.22 5.37
CA SER A 37 -7.78 -9.91 4.73
C SER A 37 -7.63 -9.92 3.20
N SER A 38 -8.17 -10.95 2.56
CA SER A 38 -8.10 -11.09 1.09
C SER A 38 -8.68 -9.87 0.37
N SER A 39 -9.78 -9.31 0.87
CA SER A 39 -10.41 -8.11 0.30
C SER A 39 -9.47 -6.90 0.36
N THR A 40 -8.80 -6.69 1.49
CA THR A 40 -7.86 -5.58 1.64
C THR A 40 -6.60 -5.76 0.81
N LYS A 41 -6.11 -6.98 0.64
CA LYS A 41 -5.00 -7.26 -0.28
C LYS A 41 -5.33 -6.83 -1.71
N ILE A 42 -6.54 -7.09 -2.19
CA ILE A 42 -6.99 -6.65 -3.52
C ILE A 42 -6.97 -5.11 -3.60
N ILE A 43 -7.54 -4.44 -2.60
CA ILE A 43 -7.58 -2.97 -2.56
C ILE A 43 -6.17 -2.38 -2.57
N VAL A 44 -5.25 -2.92 -1.76
CA VAL A 44 -3.85 -2.46 -1.67
C VAL A 44 -3.13 -2.63 -3.00
N VAL A 45 -3.27 -3.78 -3.67
CA VAL A 45 -2.64 -4.01 -4.98
C VAL A 45 -3.10 -2.94 -5.99
N TYR A 46 -4.40 -2.65 -6.06
CA TYR A 46 -4.88 -1.58 -6.94
C TYR A 46 -4.34 -0.21 -6.53
N THR A 47 -4.29 0.07 -5.23
CA THR A 47 -3.89 1.36 -4.69
C THR A 47 -2.39 1.65 -4.88
N LEU A 48 -1.55 0.62 -4.79
CA LEU A 48 -0.11 0.71 -5.04
C LEU A 48 0.23 0.71 -6.53
N CYS A 49 -0.70 0.29 -7.40
CA CYS A 49 -0.52 0.29 -8.85
C CYS A 49 -0.57 1.72 -9.43
N GLY A 50 0.56 2.42 -9.35
CA GLY A 50 0.73 3.74 -9.97
C GLY A 50 2.06 4.37 -9.60
N PHE A 51 2.61 5.19 -10.50
CA PHE A 51 3.86 5.91 -10.26
C PHE A 51 3.67 7.25 -9.56
N ALA A 52 2.47 7.59 -9.08
CA ALA A 52 2.25 8.83 -8.34
C ALA A 52 3.00 8.84 -7.00
N ASN A 53 4.19 9.46 -7.00
CA ASN A 53 5.07 9.73 -5.87
C ASN A 53 5.86 11.02 -6.15
N ILE A 54 6.48 11.59 -5.12
CA ILE A 54 7.18 12.89 -5.23
C ILE A 54 8.38 12.83 -6.19
N GLY A 55 9.04 11.68 -6.32
CA GLY A 55 10.17 11.48 -7.23
C GLY A 55 9.80 11.19 -8.69
N SER A 56 8.51 11.20 -9.06
CA SER A 56 8.04 10.97 -10.43
C SER A 56 7.54 12.22 -11.14
N ILE A 57 7.90 13.39 -10.61
CA ILE A 57 7.74 14.71 -11.26
C ILE A 57 8.91 14.98 -12.19
#